data_AF-A0A1M4YLA6-F1
#
_entry.id   AF-A0A1M4YLA6-F1
#
_cell.length_a   1.000
_cell.length_b   1.000
_cell.length_c   1.000
_cell.angle_alpha   90.00
_cell.angle_beta   90.00
_cell.angle_gamma   90.00
#
_symmetry.space_group_name_H-M   'P 1'
#
loop_
_entity.id
_entity.type
_entity.pdbx_description
1 polymer ?
#
loop_
_entity_poly.entity_id
_entity_poly.type
_entity_poly.pdbx_seq_one_letter_code
_entity_poly.pdbx_strand_id
1 'polypeptide(L)'
;MNNQENQNMITTKIQGTDFIYNEETHYEKDGHIYCKTCNERIDGKAIPMLDKLMIFRNNCKCDRDREEERKLREKQIEQDRLRRNCFISRNQIAYTFENANEDTDDEIIKEYSYTVKMRNFAQILNDLQKGGFNLDRNKYIEQINKSYLTDT
;
A
#
# COMPACT_ATOMS: atom_id res chain seq x y z
N MET A 1 -9.12 -34.32 -7.51
CA MET A 1 -9.16 -33.43 -6.33
C MET A 1 -10.52 -33.65 -5.69
N ASN A 2 -10.56 -34.39 -4.58
CA ASN A 2 -11.81 -34.83 -3.97
C ASN A 2 -12.43 -33.67 -3.20
N ASN A 3 -13.66 -33.30 -3.56
CA ASN A 3 -14.52 -32.35 -2.86
C ASN A 3 -14.94 -32.94 -1.49
N GLN A 4 -14.03 -33.00 -0.53
CA GLN A 4 -14.31 -33.39 0.85
C GLN A 4 -14.99 -32.27 1.67
N GLU A 5 -15.11 -31.05 1.14
CA GLU A 5 -15.65 -29.89 1.86
C GLU A 5 -17.16 -29.99 2.19
N ASN A 6 -17.89 -30.92 1.56
CA ASN A 6 -19.35 -31.08 1.78
C ASN A 6 -19.71 -32.13 2.85
N GLN A 7 -18.76 -32.76 3.52
CA GLN A 7 -19.07 -33.89 4.41
C GLN A 7 -19.55 -33.48 5.82
N ASN A 8 -19.38 -32.21 6.23
CA ASN A 8 -19.59 -31.78 7.63
C ASN A 8 -20.50 -30.54 7.81
N MET A 9 -21.36 -30.24 6.83
CA MET A 9 -22.32 -29.13 6.90
C MET A 9 -23.62 -29.58 7.58
N ILE A 10 -23.99 -28.94 8.68
CA ILE A 10 -25.23 -29.18 9.42
C ILE A 10 -26.14 -27.95 9.29
N THR A 11 -27.45 -28.20 9.20
CA THR A 11 -28.47 -27.16 9.19
C THR A 11 -29.20 -27.15 10.53
N THR A 12 -29.18 -26.02 11.23
CA THR A 12 -29.91 -25.80 12.49
C THR A 12 -30.87 -24.63 12.35
N LYS A 13 -31.99 -24.66 13.07
CA LYS A 13 -32.95 -23.56 13.12
C LYS A 13 -32.58 -22.55 14.19
N ILE A 14 -32.09 -21.39 13.79
CA ILE A 14 -31.82 -20.26 14.68
C ILE A 14 -32.95 -19.24 14.49
N GLN A 15 -33.67 -18.90 15.57
CA GLN A 15 -34.77 -17.91 15.53
C GLN A 15 -35.82 -18.19 14.43
N GLY A 16 -36.08 -19.48 14.13
CA GLY A 16 -37.05 -19.90 13.11
C GLY A 16 -36.54 -19.86 11.66
N THR A 17 -35.26 -19.51 11.43
CA THR A 17 -34.61 -19.50 10.11
C THR A 17 -33.54 -20.60 10.04
N ASP A 18 -33.45 -21.28 8.91
CA ASP A 18 -32.44 -22.32 8.68
C ASP A 18 -31.05 -21.69 8.52
N PHE A 19 -30.08 -22.13 9.33
CA PHE A 19 -28.69 -21.67 9.29
C PHE A 19 -27.75 -22.88 9.10
N ILE A 20 -26.90 -22.79 8.09
CA ILE A 20 -25.95 -23.85 7.73
C ILE A 20 -24.58 -23.51 8.30
N TYR A 21 -24.00 -24.44 9.06
CA TYR A 21 -22.65 -24.30 9.61
C TYR A 21 -21.87 -25.61 9.51
N ASN A 22 -20.55 -25.50 9.61
CA ASN A 22 -19.66 -26.65 9.61
C ASN A 22 -19.42 -27.11 11.06
N GLU A 23 -19.78 -28.36 11.38
CA GLU A 23 -19.70 -28.92 12.74
C GLU A 23 -18.26 -29.11 13.23
N GLU A 24 -17.28 -29.29 12.34
CA GLU A 24 -15.88 -29.44 12.75
C GLU A 24 -15.32 -28.13 13.30
N THR A 25 -15.72 -27.00 12.72
CA THR A 25 -15.17 -25.67 13.01
C THR A 25 -16.03 -24.85 13.97
N HIS A 26 -17.30 -25.24 14.14
CA HIS A 26 -18.28 -24.49 14.93
C HIS A 26 -19.06 -25.41 15.87
N TYR A 27 -19.62 -24.83 16.93
CA TYR A 27 -20.48 -25.54 17.87
C TYR A 27 -21.71 -24.72 18.21
N GLU A 28 -22.80 -25.41 18.56
CA GLU A 28 -24.04 -24.79 19.03
C GLU A 28 -24.03 -24.65 20.56
N LYS A 29 -24.43 -23.48 21.05
CA LYS A 29 -24.66 -23.22 22.47
C LYS A 29 -25.78 -22.20 22.61
N ASP A 30 -26.77 -22.50 23.45
CA ASP A 30 -27.89 -21.59 23.77
C ASP A 30 -28.65 -21.08 22.52
N GLY A 31 -28.76 -21.90 21.47
CA GLY A 31 -29.43 -21.55 20.20
C GLY A 31 -28.63 -20.60 19.30
N HIS A 32 -27.33 -20.42 19.57
CA HIS A 32 -26.39 -19.63 18.80
C HIS A 32 -25.17 -20.47 18.37
N ILE A 33 -24.51 -20.06 17.29
CA ILE A 33 -23.38 -20.80 16.70
C ILE A 33 -22.08 -20.05 16.97
N TYR A 34 -21.11 -20.76 17.55
CA TYR A 34 -19.84 -20.21 17.98
C TYR A 34 -18.66 -20.86 17.26
N CYS A 35 -17.58 -20.11 17.09
CA CYS A 35 -16.31 -20.62 16.60
C CYS A 35 -15.64 -21.51 17.66
N LYS A 36 -15.20 -22.73 17.31
CA LYS A 36 -14.43 -23.56 18.26
C LYS A 36 -13.06 -22.96 18.61
N THR A 37 -12.45 -22.21 17.69
CA THR A 37 -11.10 -21.67 17.88
C THR A 37 -11.09 -20.43 18.76
N CYS A 38 -12.00 -19.48 18.52
CA CYS A 38 -12.01 -18.19 19.25
C CYS A 38 -13.23 -17.98 20.15
N ASN A 39 -14.20 -18.91 20.18
CA ASN A 39 -15.43 -18.82 20.97
C ASN A 39 -16.29 -17.58 20.72
N GLU A 40 -16.08 -16.89 19.59
CA GLU A 40 -16.95 -15.79 19.17
C GLU A 40 -18.22 -16.32 18.48
N ARG A 41 -19.31 -15.57 18.66
CA ARG A 41 -20.58 -15.84 18.01
C ARG A 41 -20.50 -15.49 16.52
N ILE A 42 -20.93 -16.43 15.69
CA ILE A 42 -20.86 -16.34 14.22
C ILE A 42 -22.22 -16.07 13.60
N ASP A 43 -23.31 -16.48 14.24
CA ASP A 43 -24.65 -16.14 13.76
C ASP A 43 -24.95 -14.66 14.02
N GLY A 44 -25.37 -13.93 12.99
CA GLY A 44 -25.81 -12.55 13.09
C GLY A 44 -27.20 -12.43 13.73
N LYS A 45 -27.75 -11.20 13.73
CA LYS A 45 -29.17 -10.98 14.03
C LYS A 45 -29.99 -11.37 12.80
N ALA A 46 -31.18 -11.93 13.00
CA ALA A 46 -32.13 -12.09 11.91
C ALA A 46 -32.56 -10.71 11.39
N ILE A 47 -32.30 -10.44 10.11
CA ILE A 47 -32.66 -9.19 9.44
C ILE A 47 -33.79 -9.49 8.44
N PRO A 48 -34.89 -8.72 8.42
CA PRO A 48 -35.93 -8.86 7.41
C PRO A 48 -35.39 -8.40 6.04
N MET A 49 -35.45 -9.29 5.06
CA MET A 49 -35.02 -9.06 3.67
C MET A 49 -36.08 -9.64 2.72
N LEU A 50 -36.79 -8.76 1.99
CA LEU A 50 -37.84 -9.13 1.02
C LEU A 50 -38.73 -10.29 1.50
N ASP A 51 -39.55 -10.04 2.52
CA ASP A 51 -40.54 -10.97 3.08
C ASP A 51 -39.98 -12.26 3.73
N LYS A 52 -38.66 -12.39 3.86
CA LYS A 52 -38.00 -13.49 4.57
C LYS A 52 -37.04 -12.96 5.62
N LEU A 53 -36.98 -13.63 6.77
CA LEU A 53 -35.93 -13.41 7.76
C LEU A 53 -34.67 -14.14 7.31
N MET A 54 -33.53 -13.46 7.29
CA MET A 54 -32.24 -14.05 6.93
C MET A 54 -31.21 -13.76 8.02
N ILE A 55 -30.38 -14.76 8.33
CA ILE A 55 -29.29 -14.65 9.31
C ILE A 55 -27.97 -14.60 8.54
N PHE A 56 -27.28 -13.46 8.62
CA PHE A 56 -25.95 -13.31 8.03
C PHE A 56 -24.88 -13.90 8.93
N ARG A 57 -23.82 -14.44 8.31
CA ARG A 57 -22.65 -14.94 9.02
C ARG A 57 -21.73 -13.76 9.38
N ASN A 58 -21.39 -13.65 10.65
CA ASN A 58 -20.37 -12.72 11.14
C ASN A 58 -18.98 -13.38 11.02
N ASN A 59 -17.98 -12.56 10.68
CA ASN A 59 -16.59 -12.99 10.68
C ASN A 59 -16.09 -13.08 12.12
N CYS A 60 -15.63 -14.27 12.52
CA CYS A 60 -15.01 -14.46 13.82
C CYS A 60 -13.63 -13.79 13.87
N LYS A 61 -13.05 -13.66 15.06
CA LYS A 61 -11.72 -13.06 15.25
C LYS A 61 -10.66 -13.67 14.33
N CYS A 62 -10.66 -15.00 14.19
CA CYS A 62 -9.68 -15.67 13.33
C CYS A 62 -9.76 -15.21 11.86
N ASP A 63 -10.97 -14.93 11.36
CA ASP A 63 -11.16 -14.46 9.99
C ASP A 63 -10.81 -12.98 9.84
N ARG A 64 -11.08 -12.16 10.86
CA ARG A 64 -10.67 -10.75 10.88
C ARG A 64 -9.16 -10.61 10.91
N ASP A 65 -8.48 -11.35 11.79
CA ASP A 65 -7.01 -11.33 11.91
C ASP A 65 -6.36 -11.79 10.59
N ARG A 66 -6.89 -12.85 9.95
CA ARG A 66 -6.40 -13.33 8.64
C ARG A 66 -6.58 -12.29 7.53
N GLU A 67 -7.69 -11.55 7.54
CA GLU A 67 -7.94 -10.48 6.58
C GLU A 67 -7.02 -9.29 6.81
N GLU A 68 -6.74 -8.94 8.06
CA GLU A 68 -5.77 -7.90 8.43
C GLU A 68 -4.36 -8.25 7.97
N GLU A 69 -3.91 -9.50 8.20
CA GLU A 69 -2.62 -9.99 7.69
C GLU A 69 -2.55 -9.94 6.16
N ARG A 70 -3.64 -10.31 5.46
CA ARG A 70 -3.70 -10.28 4.00
C ARG A 70 -3.57 -8.84 3.48
N LYS A 71 -4.31 -7.90 4.07
CA LYS A 71 -4.22 -6.46 3.76
C LYS A 71 -2.83 -5.89 4.05
N LEU A 72 -2.17 -6.31 5.13
CA LEU A 72 -0.82 -5.86 5.44
C LEU A 72 0.19 -6.33 4.38
N ARG A 73 0.09 -7.60 3.97
CA ARG A 73 0.92 -8.15 2.89
C ARG A 73 0.69 -7.42 1.57
N GLU A 74 -0.56 -7.14 1.21
CA GLU A 74 -0.90 -6.37 0.01
C GLU A 74 -0.30 -4.96 0.02
N LYS A 75 -0.40 -4.26 1.16
CA LYS A 75 0.25 -2.94 1.33
C LYS A 75 1.76 -3.02 1.14
N GLN A 76 2.40 -4.06 1.67
CA GLN A 76 3.85 -4.23 1.57
C GLN A 76 4.28 -4.54 0.12
N ILE A 77 3.54 -5.41 -0.57
CA ILE A 77 3.76 -5.70 -2.00
C ILE A 77 3.58 -4.45 -2.84
N GLU A 78 2.57 -3.63 -2.57
CA GLU A 78 2.33 -2.40 -3.32
C GLU A 78 3.45 -1.37 -3.08
N GLN A 79 3.92 -1.23 -1.84
CA GLN A 79 5.08 -0.39 -1.54
C GLN A 79 6.33 -0.87 -2.30
N ASP A 80 6.58 -2.18 -2.32
CA ASP A 80 7.72 -2.74 -3.05
C ASP A 80 7.57 -2.57 -4.56
N ARG A 81 6.34 -2.65 -5.09
CA ARG A 81 6.04 -2.38 -6.50
C ARG A 81 6.38 -0.94 -6.87
N LEU A 82 5.95 0.02 -6.05
CA LEU A 82 6.26 1.43 -6.25
C LEU A 82 7.77 1.70 -6.16
N ARG A 83 8.46 1.11 -5.16
CA ARG A 83 9.92 1.23 -5.00
C ARG A 83 10.69 0.70 -6.22
N ARG A 84 10.24 -0.42 -6.82
CA ARG A 84 10.87 -0.95 -8.05
C ARG A 84 10.81 -0.01 -9.24
N ASN A 85 9.79 0.85 -9.33
CA ASN A 85 9.70 1.83 -10.40
C ASN A 85 10.60 3.06 -10.18
N CYS A 86 10.93 3.37 -8.92
CA CYS A 86 11.68 4.57 -8.56
C CYS A 86 13.20 4.36 -8.48
N PHE A 87 13.67 3.18 -8.09
CA PHE A 87 15.10 2.92 -7.88
C PHE A 87 15.70 2.10 -9.02
N ILE A 88 16.88 2.53 -9.51
CA ILE A 88 17.54 1.95 -10.68
C ILE A 88 18.26 0.65 -10.32
N SER A 89 18.78 0.56 -9.09
CA SER A 89 19.57 -0.60 -8.63
C SER A 89 19.00 -1.25 -7.37
N ARG A 90 19.27 -2.55 -7.20
CA ARG A 90 18.85 -3.31 -5.99
C ARG A 90 19.51 -2.78 -4.72
N ASN A 91 20.71 -2.21 -4.83
CA ASN A 91 21.44 -1.65 -3.69
C ASN A 91 20.72 -0.39 -3.16
N GLN A 92 20.16 0.44 -4.04
CA GLN A 92 19.34 1.59 -3.64
C GLN A 92 18.02 1.16 -2.96
N ILE A 93 17.43 0.04 -3.40
CA ILE A 93 16.21 -0.52 -2.80
C ILE A 93 16.46 -1.05 -1.38
N ALA A 94 17.63 -1.66 -1.15
CA ALA A 94 18.02 -2.24 0.14
C ALA A 94 18.69 -1.23 1.09
N TYR A 95 18.80 0.04 0.69
CA TYR A 95 19.43 1.08 1.48
C TYR A 95 18.63 1.39 2.75
N THR A 96 19.31 1.34 3.90
CA THR A 96 18.78 1.68 5.22
C THR A 96 19.78 2.54 5.96
N PHE A 97 19.33 3.31 6.96
CA PHE A 97 20.23 4.11 7.81
C PHE A 97 21.32 3.28 8.50
N GLU A 98 21.07 2.00 8.74
CA GLU A 98 22.03 1.08 9.36
C GLU A 98 23.06 0.54 8.35
N ASN A 99 22.70 0.48 7.08
CA ASN A 99 23.55 -0.05 6.00
C ASN A 99 24.19 1.07 5.14
N ALA A 100 24.06 2.32 5.57
CA ALA A 100 24.74 3.44 4.95
C ALA A 100 26.25 3.27 5.15
N ASN A 101 26.97 2.98 4.07
CA ASN A 101 28.43 3.03 4.06
C ASN A 101 28.83 4.34 3.38
N GLU A 102 29.37 5.28 4.15
CA GLU A 102 29.82 6.61 3.69
C GLU A 102 30.62 6.51 2.37
N ASP A 103 31.52 5.53 2.26
CA ASP A 103 32.41 5.40 1.10
C ASP A 103 31.70 4.94 -0.18
N THR A 104 30.66 4.10 -0.09
CA THR A 104 29.97 3.55 -1.28
C THR A 104 28.91 4.52 -1.80
N ASP A 105 28.33 5.32 -0.90
CA ASP A 105 27.33 6.32 -1.24
C ASP A 105 27.97 7.51 -1.97
N ASP A 106 29.16 7.93 -1.54
CA ASP A 106 29.90 9.03 -2.17
C ASP A 106 30.29 8.75 -3.63
N GLU A 107 30.68 7.51 -3.94
CA GLU A 107 31.01 7.11 -5.33
C GLU A 107 29.79 7.11 -6.25
N ILE A 108 28.65 6.59 -5.79
CA ILE A 108 27.40 6.56 -6.58
C ILE A 108 26.85 7.97 -6.74
N ILE A 109 26.85 8.78 -5.67
CA ILE A 109 26.45 10.19 -5.74
C ILE A 109 27.34 10.91 -6.75
N LYS A 110 28.65 10.69 -6.72
CA LYS A 110 29.57 11.31 -7.69
C LYS A 110 29.31 10.86 -9.13
N GLU A 111 29.08 9.57 -9.37
CA GLU A 111 28.80 9.02 -10.70
C GLU A 111 27.51 9.59 -11.32
N TYR A 112 26.43 9.68 -10.54
CA TYR A 112 25.12 10.12 -11.02
C TYR A 112 24.81 11.59 -10.70
N SER A 113 25.71 12.30 -10.01
CA SER A 113 25.55 13.73 -9.75
C SER A 113 25.68 14.53 -11.04
N TYR A 114 24.76 15.47 -11.23
CA TYR A 114 24.90 16.47 -12.28
C TYR A 114 25.60 17.69 -11.70
N THR A 115 26.68 18.13 -12.36
CA THR A 115 27.33 19.39 -12.01
C THR A 115 26.41 20.56 -12.37
N VAL A 116 25.91 21.27 -11.37
CA VAL A 116 25.07 22.47 -11.56
C VAL A 116 25.87 23.72 -11.21
N LYS A 117 25.81 24.78 -12.03
CA LYS A 117 26.28 26.09 -11.56
C LYS A 117 25.22 26.70 -10.67
N MET A 118 25.51 26.75 -9.38
CA MET A 118 24.72 27.53 -8.44
C MET A 118 24.90 29.01 -8.77
N ARG A 119 23.82 29.69 -9.16
CA ARG A 119 23.79 31.14 -9.31
C ARG A 119 23.01 31.76 -8.18
N ASN A 120 23.49 32.92 -7.69
CA ASN A 120 22.81 33.64 -6.64
C ASN A 120 21.51 34.24 -7.18
N PHE A 121 20.38 33.94 -6.53
CA PHE A 121 19.06 34.42 -6.95
C PHE A 121 18.98 35.95 -7.04
N ALA A 122 19.69 36.68 -6.18
CA ALA A 122 19.72 38.14 -6.22
C ALA A 122 20.40 38.68 -7.49
N GLN A 123 21.42 37.99 -8.01
CA GLN A 123 22.06 38.37 -9.29
C GLN A 123 21.08 38.21 -10.46
N ILE A 124 20.34 37.09 -10.47
CA ILE A 124 19.30 36.82 -11.48
C ILE A 124 18.22 37.91 -11.44
N LEU A 125 17.74 38.25 -10.25
CA LEU A 125 16.75 39.31 -10.08
C LEU A 125 17.26 40.67 -10.56
N ASN A 126 18.50 41.02 -10.23
CA ASN A 126 19.10 42.28 -10.66
C ASN A 126 19.23 42.37 -12.20
N ASP A 127 19.62 41.27 -12.86
CA ASP A 127 19.73 41.22 -14.32
C ASP A 127 18.35 41.33 -14.99
N LEU A 128 17.36 40.61 -14.45
CA LEU A 128 15.97 40.68 -14.92
C LEU A 128 15.37 42.08 -14.76
N GLN A 129 15.65 42.75 -13.64
CA GLN A 129 15.19 44.12 -13.38
C GLN A 129 15.88 45.14 -14.29
N LYS A 130 17.19 44.98 -14.55
CA LYS A 130 17.95 45.85 -15.48
C LYS A 130 17.49 45.73 -16.93
N GLY A 131 17.04 44.55 -17.35
CA GLY A 131 16.59 44.30 -18.72
C GLY A 131 15.25 44.97 -19.08
N GLY A 132 14.43 45.36 -18.10
CA GLY A 132 13.16 46.05 -18.32
C GLY A 132 12.17 45.28 -19.22
N PHE A 133 11.26 45.98 -19.89
CA PHE A 133 10.21 45.39 -20.74
C PHE A 133 10.71 44.75 -22.05
N ASN A 134 11.96 45.01 -22.45
CA ASN A 134 12.55 44.51 -23.70
C ASN A 134 13.40 43.24 -23.52
N LEU A 135 13.48 42.72 -22.29
CA LEU A 135 14.23 41.50 -22.02
C LEU A 135 13.42 40.27 -22.46
N ASP A 136 13.94 39.57 -23.46
CA ASP A 136 13.47 38.22 -23.78
C ASP A 136 13.94 37.24 -22.71
N ARG A 137 13.01 36.86 -21.84
CA ARG A 137 13.24 35.96 -20.71
C ARG A 137 13.66 34.55 -21.16
N ASN A 138 13.14 34.06 -22.29
CA ASN A 138 13.50 32.75 -22.80
C ASN A 138 14.95 32.76 -23.31
N LYS A 139 15.32 33.83 -24.04
CA LYS A 139 16.71 34.03 -24.49
C LYS A 139 17.69 34.19 -23.33
N TYR A 140 17.28 34.86 -22.24
CA TYR A 140 18.08 34.97 -21.02
C TYR A 140 18.29 33.61 -20.34
N ILE A 141 17.23 32.80 -20.21
CA ILE A 141 17.32 31.43 -19.68
C ILE A 141 18.23 30.56 -20.56
N GLU A 142 18.09 30.66 -21.88
CA GLU A 142 18.97 29.96 -22.83
C GLU A 142 20.42 30.39 -22.68
N GLN A 143 20.73 31.67 -22.51
CA GLN A 143 22.10 32.16 -22.28
C GLN A 143 22.69 31.64 -20.97
N ILE A 144 21.89 31.58 -19.91
CA ILE A 144 22.30 30.97 -18.64
C ILE A 144 22.64 29.48 -18.84
N ASN A 145 21.88 28.79 -19.70
CA ASN A 145 22.03 27.36 -19.99
C ASN A 145 23.05 27.05 -21.11
N LYS A 146 23.49 28.01 -21.92
CA LYS A 146 24.40 27.78 -23.04
C LYS A 146 25.86 27.67 -22.61
N SER A 147 26.24 28.24 -21.46
CA SER A 147 27.59 28.16 -20.89
C SER A 147 28.00 26.76 -20.40
N TYR A 148 27.21 25.72 -20.71
CA TYR A 148 27.42 24.33 -20.33
C TYR A 148 27.83 23.43 -21.51
N LEU A 149 27.74 23.90 -22.76
CA LEU A 149 27.98 23.07 -23.97
C LEU A 149 29.37 23.26 -24.60
N THR A 150 30.24 24.09 -24.01
CA THR A 150 31.56 24.43 -24.58
C THR A 150 32.74 23.84 -23.83
N ASP A 151 32.51 23.17 -22.70
CA ASP A 151 33.57 22.59 -21.83
C ASP A 151 33.48 21.04 -21.79
N THR A 152 33.28 20.42 -22.95
CA THR A 152 33.50 18.98 -23.18
C THR A 152 34.42 18.79 -24.37
#